data_AF-A0A9E0B3U2-F1
#
_entry.id   AF-A0A9E0B3U2-F1
#
_cell.length_a   1.000
_cell.length_b   1.000
_cell.length_c   1.000
_cell.angle_alpha   90.00
_cell.angle_beta   90.00
_cell.angle_gamma   90.00
#
_symmetry.space_group_name_H-M   'P 1'
#
loop_
_entity.id
_entity.type
_entity.pdbx_description
1 polymer ?
#
loop_
_entity_poly.entity_id
_entity_poly.type
_entity_poly.pdbx_seq_one_letter_code
_entity_poly.pdbx_strand_id
1 'polypeptide(L)'
;MDTSNHTYTNHLIHESSPYLLQHAHNPVDWYPWGEEALEKAKKENKLIIISIGYSACHWCHVMEHESFEDTAVAKYMNENFVCIKVDREERPDIDQVYMNAVQLLTGRGGWPLNCIALPDGRP
;
A
#
# COMPACT_ATOMS: atom_id res chain seq x y z
N MET A 1 -10.51 -1.11 26.42
CA MET A 1 -10.02 -2.25 25.63
C MET A 1 -10.95 -2.34 24.45
N ASP A 2 -10.45 -1.98 23.27
CA ASP A 2 -11.28 -1.95 22.07
C ASP A 2 -11.72 -3.38 21.75
N THR A 3 -13.04 -3.58 21.67
CA THR A 3 -13.69 -4.87 21.40
C THR A 3 -14.21 -4.91 19.96
N SER A 4 -13.50 -4.25 19.04
CA SER A 4 -13.75 -4.34 17.61
C SER A 4 -13.31 -5.71 17.10
N ASN A 5 -14.28 -6.57 16.81
CA ASN A 5 -14.03 -7.89 16.23
C ASN A 5 -13.70 -7.70 14.74
N HIS A 6 -12.44 -7.37 14.42
CA HIS A 6 -12.00 -7.13 13.06
C HIS A 6 -12.04 -8.44 12.27
N THR A 7 -12.72 -8.43 11.11
CA THR A 7 -12.85 -9.63 10.25
C THR A 7 -11.55 -9.92 9.50
N TYR A 8 -10.74 -8.88 9.24
CA TYR A 8 -9.46 -8.97 8.57
C TYR A 8 -8.39 -8.27 9.39
N THR A 9 -7.18 -8.82 9.36
CA THR A 9 -5.98 -8.20 9.91
C THR A 9 -4.81 -8.58 9.00
N ASN A 10 -4.07 -7.59 8.52
CA ASN A 10 -2.91 -7.76 7.64
C ASN A 10 -1.61 -7.40 8.38
N HIS A 11 -0.49 -7.36 7.66
CA HIS A 11 0.84 -7.20 8.24
C HIS A 11 1.09 -5.80 8.85
N LEU A 12 0.27 -4.80 8.50
CA LEU A 12 0.43 -3.44 9.02
C LEU A 12 0.08 -3.31 10.51
N ILE A 13 -0.55 -4.32 11.12
CA ILE A 13 -0.86 -4.33 12.57
C ILE A 13 0.39 -4.23 13.46
N HIS A 14 1.58 -4.48 12.91
CA HIS A 14 2.85 -4.42 13.60
C HIS A 14 3.60 -3.09 13.40
N GLU A 15 3.07 -2.17 12.61
CA GLU A 15 3.70 -0.88 12.32
C GLU A 15 3.49 0.14 13.46
N SER A 16 4.36 1.14 13.53
CA SER A 16 4.21 2.27 14.45
C SER A 16 3.44 3.44 13.86
N SER A 17 3.43 3.57 12.53
CA SER A 17 2.73 4.64 11.82
C SER A 17 1.23 4.59 12.12
N PRO A 18 0.62 5.67 12.65
CA PRO A 18 -0.83 5.77 12.79
C PRO A 18 -1.57 5.62 11.45
N TYR A 19 -0.98 6.10 10.36
CA TYR A 19 -1.55 5.98 9.01
C TYR A 19 -1.55 4.52 8.54
N LEU A 20 -0.46 3.77 8.75
CA LEU A 20 -0.42 2.35 8.39
C LEU A 20 -1.36 1.51 9.26
N LEU A 21 -1.41 1.78 10.57
CA LEU A 21 -2.29 1.10 11.51
C LEU A 21 -3.77 1.29 11.16
N GLN A 22 -4.16 2.45 10.61
CA GLN A 22 -5.53 2.67 10.12
C GLN A 22 -5.93 1.65 9.04
N HIS A 23 -4.98 1.21 8.21
CA HIS A 23 -5.20 0.23 7.14
C HIS A 23 -4.98 -1.23 7.59
N ALA A 24 -4.64 -1.49 8.85
CA ALA A 24 -4.27 -2.81 9.34
C ALA A 24 -5.41 -3.84 9.29
N HIS A 25 -6.65 -3.36 9.22
CA HIS A 25 -7.86 -4.21 9.20
C HIS A 25 -8.57 -4.24 7.85
N ASN A 26 -7.93 -3.70 6.81
CA ASN A 26 -8.45 -3.80 5.45
C ASN A 26 -8.34 -5.24 4.93
N PRO A 27 -9.30 -5.69 4.10
CA PRO A 27 -9.26 -7.02 3.47
C PRO A 27 -8.10 -7.21 2.48
N VAL A 28 -7.52 -6.11 1.99
CA VAL A 28 -6.27 -6.18 1.22
C VAL A 28 -5.14 -6.66 2.14
N ASP A 29 -4.37 -7.65 1.69
CA ASP A 29 -3.21 -8.22 2.38
C ASP A 29 -2.01 -7.26 2.24
N TRP A 30 -2.10 -6.13 2.95
CA TRP A 30 -1.07 -5.11 2.93
C TRP A 30 0.18 -5.55 3.69
N TYR A 31 1.33 -5.34 3.05
CA TYR A 31 2.64 -5.37 3.65
C TYR A 31 3.18 -3.94 3.84
N PRO A 32 3.97 -3.69 4.89
CA PRO A 32 4.82 -2.51 4.93
C PRO A 32 5.93 -2.63 3.88
N TRP A 33 6.55 -1.49 3.52
CA TRP A 33 7.73 -1.53 2.67
C TRP A 33 8.90 -2.22 3.39
N GLY A 34 9.39 -3.33 2.84
CA GLY A 34 10.52 -4.06 3.42
C GLY A 34 10.91 -5.30 2.63
N GLU A 35 11.96 -5.98 3.08
CA GLU A 35 12.50 -7.17 2.43
C GLU A 35 11.46 -8.30 2.31
N GLU A 36 10.60 -8.48 3.33
CA GLU A 36 9.57 -9.53 3.33
C GLU A 36 8.63 -9.42 2.11
N ALA A 37 8.13 -8.21 1.84
CA ALA A 37 7.22 -7.96 0.72
C ALA A 37 7.92 -8.15 -0.63
N LEU A 38 9.16 -7.65 -0.76
CA LEU A 38 9.94 -7.77 -1.99
C LEU A 38 10.33 -9.23 -2.28
N GLU A 39 10.73 -9.99 -1.27
CA GLU A 39 11.05 -11.41 -1.43
C GLU A 39 9.81 -12.25 -1.73
N LYS A 40 8.65 -11.91 -1.14
CA LYS A 40 7.36 -12.51 -1.51
C LYS A 40 7.06 -12.26 -2.99
N ALA A 41 7.19 -11.02 -3.46
CA ALA A 41 6.93 -10.66 -4.85
C ALA A 41 7.83 -11.43 -5.83
N LYS A 42 9.13 -11.53 -5.53
CA LYS A 42 10.08 -12.32 -6.33
C LYS A 42 9.74 -13.82 -6.33
N LYS A 43 9.49 -14.38 -5.15
CA LYS A 43 9.20 -15.81 -4.99
C LYS A 43 7.90 -16.23 -5.70
N GLU A 44 6.88 -15.38 -5.62
CA GLU A 44 5.59 -15.62 -6.28
C GLU A 44 5.58 -15.15 -7.75
N ASN A 45 6.64 -14.49 -8.21
CA ASN A 45 6.73 -13.85 -9.51
C ASN A 45 5.52 -12.92 -9.80
N LYS A 46 5.15 -12.13 -8.80
CA LYS A 46 4.02 -11.19 -8.86
C LYS A 46 4.52 -9.76 -8.92
N LEU A 47 3.80 -8.93 -9.69
CA LEU A 47 3.97 -7.49 -9.65
C LEU A 47 3.55 -6.93 -8.29
N ILE A 48 4.04 -5.75 -7.98
CA ILE A 48 3.79 -5.08 -6.71
C ILE A 48 2.84 -3.91 -6.95
N ILE A 49 1.79 -3.79 -6.15
CA ILE A 49 1.04 -2.53 -6.03
C ILE A 49 1.63 -1.75 -4.87
N ILE A 50 2.06 -0.53 -5.12
CA ILE A 50 2.62 0.37 -4.11
C ILE A 50 1.66 1.54 -3.94
N SER A 51 1.06 1.62 -2.76
CA SER A 51 0.11 2.67 -2.39
C SER A 51 0.70 3.57 -1.31
N ILE A 52 1.16 4.76 -1.73
CA ILE A 52 1.81 5.75 -0.88
C ILE A 52 0.82 6.84 -0.49
N GLY A 53 0.73 7.14 0.80
CA GLY A 53 -0.06 8.25 1.32
C GLY A 53 0.43 8.73 2.67
N TYR A 54 -0.39 9.52 3.35
CA TYR A 54 -0.09 10.12 4.64
C TYR A 54 -1.40 10.48 5.37
N SER A 55 -1.33 10.66 6.68
CA SER A 55 -2.48 10.83 7.58
C SER A 55 -3.43 11.97 7.18
N ALA A 56 -2.92 13.12 6.73
CA ALA A 56 -3.74 14.27 6.36
C ALA A 56 -4.25 14.27 4.89
N CYS A 57 -4.10 13.16 4.17
CA CYS A 57 -4.48 13.06 2.76
C CYS A 57 -5.98 12.74 2.58
N HIS A 58 -6.75 13.72 2.10
CA HIS A 58 -8.20 13.55 1.87
C HIS A 58 -8.51 12.42 0.88
N TRP A 59 -7.84 12.38 -0.27
CA TRP A 59 -8.11 11.37 -1.31
C TRP A 59 -7.62 9.97 -0.94
N CYS A 60 -6.68 9.85 0.01
CA CYS A 60 -6.25 8.56 0.53
C CYS A 60 -7.37 7.88 1.34
N HIS A 61 -8.16 8.67 2.09
CA HIS A 61 -9.34 8.18 2.81
C HIS A 61 -10.46 7.76 1.86
N VAL A 62 -10.71 8.55 0.80
CA VAL A 62 -11.73 8.20 -0.20
C VAL A 62 -11.38 6.87 -0.88
N MET A 63 -10.11 6.71 -1.29
CA MET A 63 -9.66 5.47 -1.93
C MET A 63 -9.73 4.25 -0.99
N GLU A 64 -9.43 4.44 0.29
CA GLU A 64 -9.60 3.39 1.29
C GLU A 64 -11.05 2.90 1.32
N HIS A 65 -11.98 3.82 1.53
CA HIS A 65 -13.39 3.47 1.69
C HIS A 65 -14.03 2.89 0.42
N GLU A 66 -13.67 3.42 -0.75
CA GLU A 66 -14.29 2.99 -2.02
C GLU A 66 -13.62 1.77 -2.66
N SER A 67 -12.38 1.43 -2.28
CA SER A 67 -11.62 0.36 -2.94
C SER A 67 -10.97 -0.63 -1.98
N PHE A 68 -10.27 -0.17 -0.95
CA PHE A 68 -9.47 -1.07 -0.11
C PHE A 68 -10.28 -1.81 0.96
N GLU A 69 -11.47 -1.29 1.32
CA GLU A 69 -12.46 -1.97 2.16
C GLU A 69 -13.36 -2.93 1.37
N ASP A 70 -13.42 -2.81 0.03
CA ASP A 70 -14.22 -3.68 -0.81
C ASP A 70 -13.59 -5.08 -0.95
N THR A 71 -14.32 -6.10 -0.48
CA THR A 71 -13.82 -7.48 -0.47
C THR A 71 -13.56 -8.08 -1.85
N ALA A 72 -14.27 -7.64 -2.90
CA ALA A 72 -14.06 -8.13 -4.25
C ALA A 72 -12.80 -7.53 -4.88
N VAL A 73 -12.59 -6.22 -4.68
CA VAL A 73 -11.35 -5.53 -5.07
C VAL A 73 -10.17 -6.12 -4.33
N ALA A 74 -10.27 -6.25 -3.01
CA ALA A 74 -9.22 -6.81 -2.18
C ALA A 74 -8.84 -8.24 -2.57
N LYS A 75 -9.84 -9.09 -2.87
CA LYS A 75 -9.59 -10.43 -3.36
C LYS A 75 -8.79 -10.42 -4.66
N TYR A 76 -9.19 -9.59 -5.63
CA TYR A 76 -8.46 -9.48 -6.89
C TYR A 76 -7.02 -8.97 -6.67
N MET A 77 -6.84 -7.97 -5.81
CA MET A 77 -5.52 -7.45 -5.45
C MET A 77 -4.63 -8.53 -4.84
N ASN A 78 -5.12 -9.26 -3.84
CA ASN A 78 -4.37 -10.30 -3.13
C ASN A 78 -4.01 -11.50 -4.03
N GLU A 79 -4.89 -11.86 -4.97
CA GLU A 79 -4.64 -12.94 -5.92
C GLU A 79 -3.55 -12.60 -6.92
N ASN A 80 -3.48 -11.35 -7.39
CA ASN A 80 -2.67 -10.96 -8.54
C ASN A 80 -1.41 -10.17 -8.19
N PHE A 81 -1.34 -9.53 -7.02
CA PHE A 81 -0.27 -8.62 -6.65
C PHE A 81 0.24 -8.89 -5.24
N VAL A 82 1.47 -8.44 -4.98
CA VAL A 82 1.90 -8.14 -3.61
C VAL A 82 1.57 -6.69 -3.32
N CYS A 83 0.75 -6.45 -2.31
CA CYS A 83 0.24 -5.13 -2.00
C CYS A 83 1.09 -4.49 -0.89
N ILE A 84 1.73 -3.36 -1.19
CA ILE A 84 2.57 -2.61 -0.25
C ILE A 84 1.94 -1.25 0.05
N LYS A 85 1.75 -0.96 1.34
CA LYS A 85 1.33 0.35 1.83
C LYS A 85 2.55 1.09 2.36
N VAL A 86 2.69 2.37 2.01
CA VAL A 86 3.81 3.21 2.45
C VAL A 86 3.28 4.48 3.08
N ASP A 87 3.77 4.79 4.28
CA ASP A 87 3.64 6.10 4.89
C ASP A 87 4.75 7.02 4.37
N ARG A 88 4.36 8.08 3.66
CA ARG A 88 5.27 9.09 3.17
C ARG A 88 5.99 9.82 4.30
N GLU A 89 5.35 10.02 5.45
CA GLU A 89 5.92 10.76 6.57
C GLU A 89 7.09 9.99 7.20
N GLU A 90 7.03 8.66 7.19
CA GLU A 90 8.12 7.79 7.65
C GLU A 90 9.13 7.45 6.55
N ARG A 91 8.68 7.33 5.29
CA ARG A 91 9.51 6.91 4.12
C ARG A 91 9.47 7.91 2.96
N PRO A 92 9.95 9.15 3.16
CA PRO A 92 10.00 10.16 2.09
C PRO A 92 10.99 9.77 0.98
N ASP A 93 11.96 8.91 1.27
CA ASP A 93 12.91 8.35 0.32
C ASP A 93 12.20 7.48 -0.74
N ILE A 94 11.27 6.62 -0.31
CA ILE A 94 10.49 5.76 -1.20
C ILE A 94 9.47 6.58 -1.98
N ASP A 95 8.77 7.50 -1.31
CA ASP A 95 7.84 8.45 -1.93
C ASP A 95 8.48 9.18 -3.12
N GLN A 96 9.69 9.71 -2.92
CA GLN A 96 10.39 10.46 -3.95
C GLN A 96 10.73 9.62 -5.18
N VAL A 97 11.16 8.36 -5.00
CA VAL A 97 11.46 7.44 -6.12
C VAL A 97 10.23 7.24 -7.00
N TYR A 98 9.09 6.91 -6.40
CA TYR A 98 7.87 6.63 -7.15
C TYR A 98 7.19 7.88 -7.69
N MET A 99 7.24 9.00 -6.96
CA MET A 99 6.76 10.29 -7.45
C MET A 99 7.53 10.73 -8.69
N ASN A 100 8.87 10.60 -8.68
CA ASN A 100 9.69 10.91 -9.84
C ASN A 100 9.32 10.01 -11.04
N ALA A 101 9.12 8.71 -10.82
CA ALA A 101 8.71 7.79 -11.88
C ALA A 101 7.36 8.19 -12.50
N VAL A 102 6.35 8.48 -11.67
CA VAL A 102 5.03 8.91 -12.13
C VAL A 102 5.10 10.23 -12.90
N GLN A 103 5.89 11.19 -12.41
CA GLN A 103 6.08 12.47 -13.09
C GLN A 103 6.77 12.31 -14.44
N LEU A 104 7.78 11.43 -14.55
CA LEU A 104 8.45 11.13 -15.82
C LEU A 104 7.50 10.45 -16.83
N LEU A 105 6.62 9.56 -16.36
CA LEU A 105 5.70 8.82 -17.21
C LEU A 105 4.46 9.63 -17.63
N THR A 106 3.96 10.49 -16.75
CA THR A 106 2.64 11.14 -16.93
C THR A 106 2.69 12.67 -16.99
N GLY A 107 3.82 13.28 -16.65
CA GLY A 107 3.99 14.73 -16.55
C GLY A 107 3.30 15.38 -15.36
N ARG A 108 2.65 14.61 -14.48
CA ARG A 108 1.94 15.07 -13.27
C ARG A 108 2.18 14.09 -12.12
N GLY A 109 1.85 14.47 -10.90
CA GLY A 109 1.98 13.62 -9.72
C GLY A 109 1.14 14.13 -8.55
N GLY A 110 0.81 13.25 -7.62
CA GLY A 110 0.00 13.57 -6.45
C GLY A 110 -0.29 12.34 -5.59
N TRP A 111 -1.01 12.54 -4.49
CA TRP A 111 -1.38 11.49 -3.54
C TRP A 111 -2.91 11.28 -3.48
N PRO A 112 -3.41 10.05 -3.25
CA PRO A 112 -2.66 8.80 -3.04
C PRO A 112 -1.91 8.39 -4.31
N LEU A 113 -0.63 8.07 -4.16
CA LEU A 113 0.19 7.63 -5.27
C LEU A 113 0.07 6.11 -5.34
N ASN A 114 -0.42 5.61 -6.47
CA ASN A 114 -0.55 4.18 -6.72
C ASN A 114 0.26 3.81 -7.96
N CYS A 115 1.27 2.97 -7.76
CA CYS A 115 2.16 2.49 -8.82
C CYS A 115 2.15 0.97 -8.87
N ILE A 116 2.34 0.45 -10.08
CA ILE A 116 2.69 -0.95 -10.28
C ILE A 116 4.20 -1.00 -10.46
N ALA A 117 4.88 -1.83 -9.67
CA ALA A 117 6.32 -2.04 -9.74
C ALA A 117 6.64 -3.50 -10.07
N LEU A 118 7.84 -3.72 -10.61
CA LEU A 118 8.40 -5.05 -10.82
C LEU A 118 8.63 -5.77 -9.48
N PRO A 119 8.78 -7.11 -9.48
CA PRO A 119 9.00 -7.88 -8.25
C PRO A 119 10.25 -7.45 -7.45
N ASP A 120 11.20 -6.77 -8.09
CA ASP A 120 12.40 -6.23 -7.44
C ASP A 120 12.24 -4.78 -6.93
N GLY A 121 11.03 -4.22 -7.00
CA GLY A 121 10.71 -2.87 -6.52
C GLY A 121 11.15 -1.76 -7.47
N ARG A 122 11.48 -2.07 -8.73
CA ARG A 122 11.69 -1.01 -9.73
C ARG A 122 10.35 -0.52 -10.30
N PRO A 123 10.16 0.82 -10.44
CA PRO A 123 8.98 1.41 -11.07
C PRO A 123 8.81 1.03 -12.55
#